data_AF-A0A7J6BY20-F1
#
_entry.id   AF-A0A7J6BY20-F1
#
_cell.length_a   1.000
_cell.length_b   1.000
_cell.length_c   1.000
_cell.angle_alpha   90.00
_cell.angle_beta   90.00
_cell.angle_gamma   90.00
#
_symmetry.space_group_name_H-M   'P 1'
#
loop_
_entity.id
_entity.type
_entity.pdbx_description
1 polymer ?
#
loop_
_entity_poly.entity_id
_entity_poly.type
_entity_poly.pdbx_seq_one_letter_code
_entity_poly.pdbx_strand_id
1 'polypeptide(L)'
;MSINTRHGLPFLPGNSFRDLTKSAFHRAQTLDFKNGYALPRRPAVGTGQDPLLSVNISHGERNQLIRDIPNLTYGTDTHRPPPLDFSPAHAAYDKKVLRFYGYFRQEVLHSPDEHFRIRPVVIYYHLEDDSMCVTEPPVENSGIPQGKLIKRQRLTKNQHGDLYHWKDLNVRMDMSLFGTVYRITHCDAFTQDFMESQGIVLNESESIPSDPYTIRRIQAQQTHFIPYDHNHQLERFLALDRQVLRFYALWDDTDSLYGEKRPVTLHYYLVDDSVDICEHHEANSGRDPFPVLLSRQKIPKHIKSTCEPFPTCVLEVSTQDVKEYFSPEDFRVGEEVTLMGRRFLLYDCDDFTRKYYEQNHPDILLKPLTVDTRTQQDIKRVIPPYNGFGSLEDSMQNCLSLIPEPPKKDVIKLLENDNKVLRYVARLDSQNPLDEGRRFILSYYLSDDMISVFERSTRNSGIIGGKFLEKTRVPKPGSSVENPEYYTPADFSIGATVEVFGHRFVLMDADRYVLRYLESLYNHIPEHTLSSLRQKFGVSQTSDQEEQHEGATDGAAVILQS
;
A
#
# COMPACT_ATOMS: atom_id res chain seq x y z
N MET A 1 57.72 -71.31 58.97
CA MET A 1 58.02 -72.39 59.90
C MET A 1 57.03 -73.50 59.63
N SER A 2 57.50 -74.68 59.22
CA SER A 2 56.65 -75.87 59.15
C SER A 2 56.36 -76.31 60.59
N ILE A 3 55.13 -76.10 61.06
CA ILE A 3 54.70 -76.51 62.40
C ILE A 3 53.75 -77.69 62.21
N ASN A 4 54.21 -78.88 62.57
CA ASN A 4 53.38 -80.06 62.76
C ASN A 4 52.49 -79.85 64.01
N THR A 5 51.34 -79.20 63.86
CA THR A 5 50.38 -78.90 64.94
C THR A 5 49.51 -80.08 65.36
N ARG A 6 50.03 -81.32 65.35
CA ARG A 6 49.26 -82.48 65.82
C ARG A 6 49.28 -82.69 67.34
N HIS A 7 50.14 -81.99 68.08
CA HIS A 7 50.19 -82.06 69.54
C HIS A 7 50.31 -80.64 70.12
N GLY A 8 49.29 -80.19 70.85
CA GLY A 8 49.12 -78.83 71.39
C GLY A 8 50.12 -78.45 72.49
N LEU A 9 51.40 -78.39 72.17
CA LEU A 9 52.46 -77.91 73.05
C LEU A 9 52.49 -76.37 73.08
N PRO A 10 52.72 -75.74 74.25
CA PRO A 10 52.80 -74.28 74.37
C PRO A 10 54.05 -73.71 73.71
N PHE A 11 53.91 -72.55 73.07
CA PHE A 11 54.97 -71.87 72.31
C PHE A 11 55.95 -71.11 73.23
N LEU A 12 56.64 -71.85 74.08
CA LEU A 12 57.68 -71.34 74.98
C LEU A 12 59.08 -71.48 74.33
N PRO A 13 60.05 -70.60 74.68
CA PRO A 13 61.44 -70.75 74.24
C PRO A 13 61.97 -72.14 74.61
N GLY A 14 62.48 -72.89 73.62
CA GLY A 14 62.93 -74.30 73.79
C GLY A 14 61.99 -75.35 73.20
N ASN A 15 60.68 -75.05 73.07
CA ASN A 15 59.69 -75.96 72.48
C ASN A 15 59.39 -75.65 70.99
N SER A 16 60.33 -75.01 70.29
CA SER A 16 60.23 -74.74 68.85
C SER A 16 61.42 -75.36 68.13
N PHE A 17 61.13 -76.19 67.12
CA PHE A 17 62.15 -76.86 66.32
C PHE A 17 62.34 -76.10 65.01
N ARG A 18 63.60 -75.77 64.66
CA ARG A 18 63.93 -75.18 63.37
C ARG A 18 64.07 -76.30 62.34
N ASP A 19 63.28 -76.22 61.28
CA ASP A 19 63.43 -77.10 60.13
C ASP A 19 64.64 -76.66 59.28
N LEU A 20 65.72 -77.44 59.33
CA LEU A 20 66.98 -77.17 58.62
C LEU A 20 66.91 -77.52 57.13
N THR A 21 65.85 -78.22 56.69
CA THR A 21 65.69 -78.64 55.28
C THR A 21 65.01 -77.58 54.42
N LYS A 22 64.52 -76.50 55.04
CA LYS A 22 63.77 -75.45 54.34
C LYS A 22 64.69 -74.57 53.48
N SER A 23 64.45 -74.57 52.17
CA SER A 23 65.22 -73.79 51.18
C SER A 23 64.51 -72.53 50.68
N ALA A 24 63.18 -72.43 50.80
CA ALA A 24 62.38 -71.32 50.28
C ALA A 24 61.96 -70.34 51.40
N PHE A 25 62.34 -69.07 51.30
CA PHE A 25 62.07 -68.03 52.31
C PHE A 25 61.33 -66.80 51.77
N HIS A 26 60.75 -66.89 50.57
CA HIS A 26 60.05 -65.78 49.93
C HIS A 26 58.82 -65.35 50.75
N ARG A 27 58.59 -64.04 50.81
CA ARG A 27 57.43 -63.42 51.47
C ARG A 27 56.33 -63.18 50.43
N ALA A 28 55.09 -63.47 50.78
CA ALA A 28 53.95 -63.08 49.95
C ALA A 28 53.82 -61.55 49.93
N GLN A 29 53.54 -60.96 48.76
CA GLN A 29 53.33 -59.53 48.61
C GLN A 29 51.93 -59.15 49.12
N THR A 30 51.86 -58.76 50.39
CA THR A 30 50.61 -58.38 51.08
C THR A 30 50.31 -56.88 50.99
N LEU A 31 51.24 -56.08 50.52
CA LEU A 31 51.08 -54.64 50.33
C LEU A 31 51.38 -54.32 48.87
N ASP A 32 50.43 -53.70 48.20
CA ASP A 32 50.52 -53.35 46.78
C ASP A 32 49.94 -51.95 46.55
N PHE A 33 50.35 -51.26 45.48
CA PHE A 33 49.80 -49.96 45.10
C PHE A 33 49.13 -50.09 43.73
N LYS A 34 47.83 -49.75 43.65
CA LYS A 34 47.12 -49.67 42.38
C LYS A 34 46.57 -48.25 42.21
N ASN A 35 46.99 -47.57 41.14
CA ASN A 35 46.56 -46.22 40.79
C ASN A 35 46.72 -45.21 41.95
N GLY A 36 47.84 -45.27 42.68
CA GLY A 36 48.17 -44.32 43.75
C GLY A 36 47.60 -44.64 45.15
N TYR A 37 46.75 -45.67 45.29
CA TYR A 37 46.19 -46.08 46.57
C TYR A 37 46.86 -47.36 47.10
N ALA A 38 47.20 -47.38 48.39
CA ALA A 38 47.73 -48.55 49.08
C ALA A 38 46.62 -49.60 49.30
N LEU A 39 46.80 -50.79 48.72
CA LEU A 39 45.87 -51.91 48.79
C LEU A 39 46.51 -53.04 49.63
N PRO A 40 46.01 -53.28 50.86
CA PRO A 40 46.41 -54.45 51.63
C PRO A 40 45.76 -55.72 51.05
N ARG A 41 46.56 -56.68 50.60
CA ARG A 41 46.15 -58.02 50.18
C ARG A 41 46.42 -59.02 51.29
N ARG A 42 45.43 -59.89 51.59
CA ARG A 42 45.63 -60.99 52.53
C ARG A 42 46.53 -62.05 51.89
N PRO A 43 47.57 -62.55 52.58
CA PRO A 43 48.41 -63.61 52.04
C PRO A 43 47.58 -64.90 51.90
N ALA A 44 47.73 -65.59 50.78
CA ALA A 44 47.12 -66.92 50.57
C ALA A 44 47.97 -68.04 51.20
N VAL A 45 49.28 -67.80 51.33
CA VAL A 45 50.28 -68.72 51.88
C VAL A 45 51.22 -67.96 52.82
N GLY A 46 51.78 -68.68 53.79
CA GLY A 46 52.84 -68.19 54.67
C GLY A 46 54.18 -68.04 53.95
N THR A 47 55.20 -67.63 54.70
CA THR A 47 56.56 -67.47 54.18
C THR A 47 57.12 -68.78 53.65
N GLY A 48 57.61 -68.80 52.41
CA GLY A 48 58.13 -70.01 51.79
C GLY A 48 57.09 -71.05 51.37
N GLN A 49 55.85 -70.63 51.05
CA GLN A 49 54.70 -71.52 50.73
C GLN A 49 54.16 -72.35 51.91
N ASP A 50 54.46 -71.98 53.16
CA ASP A 50 53.89 -72.70 54.31
C ASP A 50 52.36 -72.50 54.37
N PRO A 51 51.55 -73.53 54.70
CA PRO A 51 50.12 -73.36 54.90
C PRO A 51 49.81 -72.44 56.10
N LEU A 52 48.85 -71.52 55.94
CA LEU A 52 48.46 -70.58 56.99
C LEU A 52 47.66 -71.30 58.09
N LEU A 53 48.04 -71.12 59.36
CA LEU A 53 47.41 -71.77 60.52
C LEU A 53 46.00 -71.24 60.85
N SER A 54 45.61 -70.09 60.29
CA SER A 54 44.29 -69.50 60.45
C SER A 54 43.51 -69.52 59.14
N VAL A 55 43.15 -70.73 58.68
CA VAL A 55 42.05 -70.88 57.70
C VAL A 55 40.76 -70.56 58.43
N ASN A 56 40.41 -69.27 58.48
CA ASN A 56 39.04 -68.87 58.77
C ASN A 56 38.19 -69.35 57.61
N ILE A 57 37.52 -70.49 57.82
CA ILE A 57 36.48 -71.04 56.96
C ILE A 57 35.64 -69.88 56.43
N SER A 58 35.59 -69.72 55.11
CA SER A 58 34.85 -68.63 54.48
C SER A 58 33.38 -68.70 54.91
N HIS A 59 32.66 -67.57 54.92
CA HIS A 59 31.26 -67.57 55.32
C HIS A 59 30.41 -68.56 54.48
N GLY A 60 30.79 -68.76 53.21
CA GLY A 60 30.19 -69.74 52.31
C GLY A 60 30.41 -71.19 52.74
N GLU A 61 31.62 -71.54 53.20
CA GLU A 61 31.94 -72.90 53.66
C GLU A 61 31.33 -73.19 55.05
N ARG A 62 31.17 -72.18 55.92
CA ARG A 62 30.40 -72.31 57.17
C ARG A 62 28.93 -72.64 56.91
N ASN A 63 28.34 -72.03 55.90
CA ASN A 63 26.94 -72.29 55.53
C ASN A 63 26.76 -73.68 54.91
N GLN A 64 27.78 -74.25 54.26
CA GLN A 64 27.76 -75.64 53.80
C GLN A 64 27.85 -76.63 54.96
N LEU A 65 28.73 -76.41 55.93
CA LEU A 65 28.85 -77.28 57.12
C LEU A 65 27.59 -77.30 58.00
N ILE A 66 26.78 -76.23 57.99
CA ILE A 66 25.48 -76.20 58.69
C ILE A 66 24.42 -77.03 57.95
N ARG A 67 24.54 -77.22 56.63
CA ARG A 67 23.64 -78.06 55.83
C ARG A 67 23.89 -79.56 56.01
N ASP A 68 25.10 -79.94 56.41
CA ASP A 68 25.54 -81.35 56.47
C ASP A 68 25.39 -82.00 57.86
N ILE A 69 24.55 -81.45 58.75
CA ILE A 69 24.15 -82.14 59.99
C ILE A 69 22.91 -83.00 59.68
N PRO A 70 23.01 -84.34 59.62
CA PRO A 70 21.85 -85.19 59.40
C PRO A 70 21.10 -85.38 60.72
N ASN A 71 19.99 -84.66 60.90
CA ASN A 71 19.04 -84.98 61.96
C ASN A 71 18.25 -86.22 61.55
N LEU A 72 18.62 -87.36 62.15
CA LEU A 72 17.78 -88.55 62.21
C LEU A 72 16.52 -88.26 63.03
N THR A 73 15.48 -89.05 62.77
CA THR A 73 14.20 -89.21 63.50
C THR A 73 13.06 -88.22 63.17
N TYR A 74 12.16 -88.73 62.30
CA TYR A 74 10.75 -88.37 62.05
C TYR A 74 10.42 -87.21 61.10
N GLY A 75 9.79 -87.55 59.97
CA GLY A 75 8.92 -86.67 59.18
C GLY A 75 9.62 -85.83 58.12
N THR A 76 9.59 -86.31 56.86
CA THR A 76 9.89 -85.51 55.68
C THR A 76 8.78 -84.48 55.47
N ASP A 77 8.99 -83.27 56.00
CA ASP A 77 8.24 -82.08 55.59
C ASP A 77 9.12 -81.26 54.64
N THR A 78 9.11 -81.66 53.36
CA THR A 78 9.75 -80.92 52.27
C THR A 78 8.94 -79.66 51.99
N HIS A 79 9.11 -78.61 52.79
CA HIS A 79 8.96 -77.20 52.40
C HIS A 79 9.27 -76.30 53.60
N ARG A 80 10.53 -76.30 54.07
CA ARG A 80 11.04 -75.16 54.85
C ARG A 80 11.41 -74.07 53.85
N PRO A 81 10.71 -72.92 53.78
CA PRO A 81 11.13 -71.83 52.90
C PRO A 81 12.55 -71.42 53.28
N PRO A 82 13.40 -71.06 52.29
CA PRO A 82 14.73 -70.54 52.58
C PRO A 82 14.60 -69.35 53.54
N PRO A 83 15.55 -69.14 54.47
CA PRO A 83 15.55 -67.92 55.28
C PRO A 83 15.57 -66.73 54.32
N LEU A 84 14.53 -65.89 54.40
CA LEU A 84 14.44 -64.67 53.60
C LEU A 84 15.64 -63.80 53.96
N ASP A 85 16.45 -63.46 52.96
CA ASP A 85 17.52 -62.49 53.13
C ASP A 85 16.91 -61.17 53.65
N PHE A 86 17.34 -60.71 54.83
CA PHE A 86 16.86 -59.45 55.41
C PHE A 86 17.31 -58.29 54.52
N SER A 87 16.37 -57.69 53.78
CA SER A 87 16.57 -56.44 53.07
C SER A 87 16.13 -55.26 53.94
N PRO A 88 16.99 -54.25 54.17
CA PRO A 88 16.57 -53.06 54.93
C PRO A 88 15.50 -52.27 54.17
N ALA A 89 14.63 -51.58 54.90
CA ALA A 89 13.47 -50.87 54.34
C ALA A 89 13.84 -49.89 53.22
N HIS A 90 14.92 -49.12 53.38
CA HIS A 90 15.39 -48.18 52.35
C HIS A 90 15.79 -48.86 51.04
N ALA A 91 16.25 -50.12 51.07
CA ALA A 91 16.59 -50.88 49.87
C ALA A 91 15.39 -51.64 49.30
N ALA A 92 14.50 -52.16 50.17
CA ALA A 92 13.31 -52.90 49.76
C ALA A 92 12.23 -52.00 49.12
N TYR A 93 12.18 -50.74 49.57
CA TYR A 93 11.20 -49.74 49.16
C TYR A 93 11.80 -48.58 48.34
N ASP A 94 13.04 -48.72 47.86
CA ASP A 94 13.66 -47.73 46.98
C ASP A 94 12.74 -47.43 45.77
N LYS A 95 12.52 -46.14 45.50
CA LYS A 95 11.64 -45.61 44.44
C LYS A 95 10.16 -46.01 44.51
N LYS A 96 9.73 -46.75 45.53
CA LYS A 96 8.30 -47.04 45.74
C LYS A 96 7.65 -45.87 46.47
N VAL A 97 6.74 -45.20 45.77
CA VAL A 97 6.06 -44.00 46.28
C VAL A 97 4.57 -44.20 46.14
N LEU A 98 3.84 -43.98 47.23
CA LEU A 98 2.40 -43.95 47.19
C LEU A 98 1.93 -42.56 46.77
N ARG A 99 1.08 -42.50 45.75
CA ARG A 99 0.49 -41.29 45.21
C ARG A 99 -1.01 -41.25 45.49
N PHE A 100 -1.42 -40.24 46.25
CA PHE A 100 -2.82 -39.92 46.53
C PHE A 100 -3.20 -38.61 45.87
N TYR A 101 -4.45 -38.52 45.43
CA TYR A 101 -5.04 -37.31 44.90
C TYR A 101 -6.04 -36.77 45.92
N GLY A 102 -6.11 -35.45 46.00
CA GLY A 102 -7.00 -34.80 46.94
C GLY A 102 -7.24 -33.34 46.58
N TYR A 103 -7.90 -32.64 47.48
CA TYR A 103 -8.06 -31.20 47.40
C TYR A 103 -8.09 -30.60 48.80
N PHE A 104 -7.86 -29.30 48.89
CA PHE A 104 -8.20 -28.52 50.07
C PHE A 104 -9.04 -27.31 49.67
N ARG A 105 -9.91 -26.87 50.59
CA ARG A 105 -10.72 -25.67 50.42
C ARG A 105 -9.94 -24.47 50.94
N GLN A 106 -9.81 -23.44 50.11
CA GLN A 106 -9.23 -22.16 50.48
C GLN A 106 -10.32 -21.09 50.48
N GLU A 107 -10.46 -20.36 51.58
CA GLU A 107 -11.37 -19.22 51.66
C GLU A 107 -10.77 -18.00 50.97
N VAL A 108 -11.61 -17.25 50.26
CA VAL A 108 -11.21 -16.07 49.50
C VAL A 108 -11.99 -14.88 50.01
N LEU A 109 -11.27 -13.90 50.54
CA LEU A 109 -11.85 -12.68 51.07
C LEU A 109 -11.90 -11.61 49.97
N HIS A 110 -13.02 -10.89 49.91
CA HIS A 110 -13.17 -9.64 49.12
C HIS A 110 -13.11 -9.81 47.59
N SER A 111 -13.47 -10.99 47.06
CA SER A 111 -13.71 -11.16 45.63
C SER A 111 -15.20 -10.99 45.31
N PRO A 112 -15.59 -10.22 44.27
CA PRO A 112 -16.98 -10.15 43.81
C PRO A 112 -17.43 -11.47 43.17
N ASP A 113 -16.47 -12.32 42.79
CA ASP A 113 -16.69 -13.48 41.93
C ASP A 113 -16.78 -14.80 42.70
N GLU A 114 -16.09 -14.92 43.83
CA GLU A 114 -15.99 -16.16 44.61
C GLU A 114 -15.81 -15.92 46.11
N HIS A 115 -16.32 -16.84 46.94
CA HIS A 115 -16.13 -16.83 48.41
C HIS A 115 -15.14 -17.91 48.89
N PHE A 116 -14.98 -18.98 48.10
CA PHE A 116 -14.02 -20.05 48.36
C PHE A 116 -13.58 -20.65 47.02
N ARG A 117 -12.40 -21.25 47.02
CA ARG A 117 -11.86 -22.03 45.91
C ARG A 117 -11.41 -23.41 46.36
N ILE A 118 -11.49 -24.38 45.45
CA ILE A 118 -11.04 -25.75 45.67
C ILE A 118 -9.72 -25.93 44.92
N ARG A 119 -8.65 -26.26 45.65
CA ARG A 119 -7.32 -26.44 45.06
C ARG A 119 -6.98 -27.92 45.02
N PRO A 120 -6.87 -28.53 43.82
CA PRO A 120 -6.48 -29.92 43.69
C PRO A 120 -5.03 -30.10 44.10
N VAL A 121 -4.71 -31.20 44.77
CA VAL A 121 -3.35 -31.53 45.19
C VAL A 121 -3.05 -33.01 44.97
N VAL A 122 -1.77 -33.30 44.81
CA VAL A 122 -1.20 -34.64 44.77
C VAL A 122 -0.29 -34.81 45.97
N ILE A 123 -0.55 -35.83 46.76
CA ILE A 123 0.19 -36.18 47.97
C ILE A 123 1.05 -37.41 47.64
N TYR A 124 2.35 -37.29 47.84
CA TYR A 124 3.28 -38.40 47.69
C TYR A 124 3.77 -38.87 49.06
N TYR A 125 3.76 -40.17 49.29
CA TYR A 125 4.31 -40.84 50.46
C TYR A 125 5.43 -41.77 50.02
N HIS A 126 6.66 -41.52 50.46
CA HIS A 126 7.83 -42.31 50.13
C HIS A 126 7.98 -43.47 51.13
N LEU A 127 7.88 -44.71 50.65
CA LEU A 127 7.97 -45.91 51.50
C LEU A 127 9.40 -46.19 52.00
N GLU A 128 10.40 -45.59 51.36
CA GLU A 128 11.82 -45.70 51.72
C GLU A 128 12.10 -45.18 53.13
N ASP A 129 11.51 -44.04 53.48
CA ASP A 129 11.86 -43.25 54.66
C ASP A 129 10.64 -42.65 55.40
N ASP A 130 9.42 -43.06 55.06
CA ASP A 130 8.15 -42.57 55.63
C ASP A 130 7.95 -41.05 55.50
N SER A 131 8.57 -40.44 54.48
CA SER A 131 8.45 -39.01 54.20
C SER A 131 7.30 -38.71 53.25
N MET A 132 6.72 -37.52 53.37
CA MET A 132 5.59 -37.08 52.56
C MET A 132 5.89 -35.73 51.91
N CYS A 133 5.32 -35.50 50.72
CA CYS A 133 5.29 -34.18 50.10
C CYS A 133 3.94 -33.94 49.43
N VAL A 134 3.54 -32.67 49.36
CA VAL A 134 2.27 -32.27 48.75
C VAL A 134 2.55 -31.27 47.65
N THR A 135 2.04 -31.56 46.46
CA THR A 135 2.23 -30.74 45.26
C THR A 135 0.88 -30.40 44.65
N GLU A 136 0.68 -29.15 44.30
CA GLU A 136 -0.41 -28.72 43.45
C GLU A 136 0.00 -28.86 41.97
N PRO A 137 -0.80 -29.54 41.13
CA PRO A 137 -0.53 -29.64 39.71
C PRO A 137 -0.65 -28.26 39.04
N PRO A 138 0.22 -27.95 38.05
CA PRO A 138 0.12 -26.68 37.33
C PRO A 138 -1.16 -26.63 36.50
N VAL A 139 -1.89 -25.53 36.58
CA VAL A 139 -3.11 -25.26 35.81
C VAL A 139 -2.89 -23.98 35.02
N GLU A 140 -3.06 -24.07 33.70
CA GLU A 140 -2.88 -22.92 32.81
C GLU A 140 -3.75 -21.73 33.24
N ASN A 141 -3.18 -20.54 33.08
CA ASN A 141 -3.78 -19.26 33.42
C ASN A 141 -4.18 -19.10 34.89
N SER A 142 -3.91 -20.03 35.82
CA SER A 142 -4.45 -20.00 37.20
C SER A 142 -4.17 -18.69 37.97
N GLY A 143 -3.05 -18.02 37.67
CA GLY A 143 -2.68 -16.74 38.30
C GLY A 143 -2.20 -16.88 39.75
N ILE A 144 -2.19 -18.10 40.30
CA ILE A 144 -1.73 -18.43 41.65
C ILE A 144 -0.36 -19.13 41.54
N PRO A 145 0.60 -18.89 42.46
CA PRO A 145 1.81 -19.69 42.51
C PRO A 145 1.48 -21.15 42.84
N GLN A 146 1.80 -22.04 41.89
CA GLN A 146 1.54 -23.48 41.96
C GLN A 146 2.84 -24.28 42.13
N GLY A 147 2.72 -25.56 42.47
CA GLY A 147 3.85 -26.49 42.61
C GLY A 147 3.95 -27.12 44.00
N LYS A 148 5.16 -27.25 44.55
CA LYS A 148 5.40 -27.89 45.86
C LYS A 148 4.86 -27.04 47.02
N LEU A 149 3.73 -27.44 47.60
CA LEU A 149 3.15 -26.82 48.80
C LEU A 149 3.89 -27.26 50.06
N ILE A 150 4.19 -28.55 50.17
CA ILE A 150 4.94 -29.14 51.29
C ILE A 150 6.14 -29.90 50.71
N LYS A 151 7.35 -29.54 51.15
CA LYS A 151 8.59 -30.24 50.78
C LYS A 151 8.64 -31.63 51.44
N ARG A 152 9.39 -32.55 50.82
CA ARG A 152 9.59 -33.93 51.31
C ARG A 152 10.15 -33.91 52.74
N GLN A 153 9.34 -34.35 53.69
CA GLN A 153 9.71 -34.49 55.10
C GLN A 153 8.75 -35.45 55.82
N ARG A 154 9.12 -35.96 56.99
CA ARG A 154 8.21 -36.74 57.83
C ARG A 154 7.20 -35.79 58.48
N LEU A 155 5.90 -36.02 58.24
CA LEU A 155 4.83 -35.14 58.69
C LEU A 155 4.22 -35.65 59.98
N THR A 156 3.92 -34.73 60.91
CA THR A 156 3.29 -35.04 62.19
C THR A 156 1.77 -35.00 62.06
N LYS A 157 1.09 -36.04 62.57
CA LYS A 157 -0.37 -36.18 62.64
C LYS A 157 -0.99 -35.32 63.74
N ASN A 158 -0.36 -35.31 64.91
CA ASN A 158 -0.88 -34.67 66.12
C ASN A 158 0.16 -33.72 66.74
N GLN A 159 -0.29 -32.84 67.64
CA GLN A 159 0.58 -31.98 68.45
C GLN A 159 1.53 -32.78 69.37
N HIS A 160 1.26 -34.07 69.59
CA HIS A 160 2.09 -34.99 70.37
C HIS A 160 3.34 -35.50 69.60
N GLY A 161 3.46 -35.18 68.30
CA GLY A 161 4.62 -35.56 67.49
C GLY A 161 4.52 -36.92 66.79
N ASP A 162 3.37 -37.60 66.86
CA ASP A 162 3.14 -38.84 66.10
C ASP A 162 3.28 -38.58 64.60
N LEU A 163 4.02 -39.43 63.89
CA LEU A 163 4.26 -39.29 62.46
C LEU A 163 3.17 -40.01 61.65
N TYR A 164 2.86 -39.47 60.48
CA TYR A 164 1.98 -40.16 59.53
C TYR A 164 2.64 -41.44 59.01
N HIS A 165 1.96 -42.56 59.21
CA HIS A 165 2.30 -43.82 58.57
C HIS A 165 1.39 -44.05 57.37
N TRP A 166 1.83 -44.78 56.35
CA TRP A 166 0.97 -45.11 55.19
C TRP A 166 -0.31 -45.86 55.58
N LYS A 167 -0.29 -46.55 56.72
CA LYS A 167 -1.45 -47.24 57.32
C LYS A 167 -2.53 -46.27 57.82
N ASP A 168 -2.18 -45.03 58.10
CA ASP A 168 -3.10 -43.98 58.53
C ASP A 168 -3.81 -43.30 57.35
N LEU A 169 -3.45 -43.63 56.10
CA LEU A 169 -3.99 -42.99 54.90
C LEU A 169 -5.01 -43.90 54.23
N ASN A 170 -6.20 -43.36 53.96
CA ASN A 170 -7.21 -44.03 53.16
C ASN A 170 -7.90 -43.01 52.24
N VAL A 171 -8.56 -43.49 51.19
CA VAL A 171 -9.43 -42.70 50.34
C VAL A 171 -10.64 -42.21 51.16
N ARG A 172 -11.17 -41.02 50.84
CA ARG A 172 -12.28 -40.36 51.56
C ARG A 172 -11.94 -39.98 53.02
N MET A 173 -10.66 -39.79 53.30
CA MET A 173 -10.17 -39.38 54.62
C MET A 173 -9.72 -37.92 54.61
N ASP A 174 -9.91 -37.25 55.75
CA ASP A 174 -9.42 -35.90 55.99
C ASP A 174 -8.07 -35.97 56.71
N MET A 175 -7.06 -35.38 56.11
CA MET A 175 -5.69 -35.33 56.62
C MET A 175 -5.34 -33.88 56.95
N SER A 176 -5.01 -33.60 58.20
CA SER A 176 -4.58 -32.27 58.65
C SER A 176 -3.06 -32.14 58.59
N LEU A 177 -2.56 -31.20 57.80
CA LEU A 177 -1.13 -30.86 57.71
C LEU A 177 -0.97 -29.36 57.89
N PHE A 178 -0.15 -28.94 58.87
CA PHE A 178 0.16 -27.52 59.14
C PHE A 178 -1.09 -26.60 59.23
N GLY A 179 -2.18 -27.10 59.82
CA GLY A 179 -3.44 -26.34 59.96
C GLY A 179 -4.34 -26.32 58.73
N THR A 180 -3.91 -26.91 57.60
CA THR A 180 -4.72 -27.10 56.40
C THR A 180 -5.27 -28.52 56.34
N VAL A 181 -6.57 -28.66 56.05
CA VAL A 181 -7.26 -29.96 55.94
C VAL A 181 -7.33 -30.37 54.48
N TYR A 182 -6.72 -31.50 54.15
CA TYR A 182 -6.72 -32.10 52.82
C TYR A 182 -7.69 -33.27 52.79
N ARG A 183 -8.60 -33.28 51.82
CA ARG A 183 -9.49 -34.39 51.52
C ARG A 183 -8.84 -35.31 50.50
N ILE A 184 -8.58 -36.56 50.84
CA ILE A 184 -8.09 -37.56 49.88
C ILE A 184 -9.29 -38.08 49.07
N THR A 185 -9.25 -37.92 47.75
CA THR A 185 -10.37 -38.28 46.86
C THR A 185 -10.20 -39.62 46.18
N HIS A 186 -9.00 -39.88 45.65
CA HIS A 186 -8.66 -41.15 44.99
C HIS A 186 -7.15 -41.40 45.08
N CYS A 187 -6.71 -42.58 44.66
CA CYS A 187 -5.32 -42.98 44.68
C CYS A 187 -4.91 -43.55 43.32
N ASP A 188 -3.60 -43.67 43.11
CA ASP A 188 -3.03 -44.27 41.90
C ASP A 188 -3.20 -45.79 41.86
N ALA A 189 -3.09 -46.40 40.67
CA ALA A 189 -3.23 -47.85 40.52
C ALA A 189 -2.20 -48.61 41.37
N PHE A 190 -0.94 -48.16 41.37
CA PHE A 190 0.11 -48.75 42.20
C PHE A 190 -0.21 -48.67 43.71
N THR A 191 -0.80 -47.57 44.16
CA THR A 191 -1.17 -47.42 45.58
C THR A 191 -2.32 -48.30 45.98
N GLN A 192 -3.27 -48.49 45.07
CA GLN A 192 -4.38 -49.38 45.29
C GLN A 192 -3.88 -50.81 45.49
N ASP A 193 -3.10 -51.32 44.54
CA ASP A 193 -2.52 -52.67 44.61
C ASP A 193 -1.64 -52.86 45.86
N PHE A 194 -0.84 -51.84 46.21
CA PHE A 194 0.01 -51.88 47.39
C PHE A 194 -0.82 -51.96 48.68
N MET A 195 -1.83 -51.10 48.85
CA MET A 195 -2.67 -51.09 50.05
C MET A 195 -3.46 -52.38 50.20
N GLU A 196 -4.02 -52.90 49.09
CA GLU A 196 -4.71 -54.18 49.06
C GLU A 196 -3.76 -55.35 49.41
N SER A 197 -2.52 -55.34 48.89
CA SER A 197 -1.50 -56.37 49.21
C SER A 197 -1.09 -56.38 50.69
N GLN A 198 -1.17 -55.22 51.35
CA GLN A 198 -0.88 -55.06 52.78
C GLN A 198 -2.10 -55.29 53.67
N GLY A 199 -3.25 -55.64 53.09
CA GLY A 199 -4.50 -55.96 53.81
C GLY A 199 -5.35 -54.75 54.20
N ILE A 200 -5.13 -53.57 53.59
CA ILE A 200 -5.97 -52.38 53.80
C ILE A 200 -7.01 -52.30 52.68
N VAL A 201 -8.29 -52.36 53.06
CA VAL A 201 -9.41 -52.16 52.12
C VAL A 201 -9.61 -50.65 51.92
N LEU A 202 -9.44 -50.20 50.67
CA LEU A 202 -9.65 -48.80 50.31
C LEU A 202 -11.14 -48.47 50.19
N ASN A 203 -11.48 -47.24 50.56
CA ASN A 203 -12.84 -46.71 50.38
C ASN A 203 -13.11 -46.36 48.91
N GLU A 204 -14.40 -46.22 48.56
CA GLU A 204 -14.82 -45.74 47.23
C GLU A 204 -14.26 -44.34 46.92
N SER A 205 -13.82 -44.15 45.66
CA SER A 205 -13.29 -42.88 45.17
C SER A 205 -14.34 -41.77 45.16
N GLU A 206 -13.96 -40.58 45.60
CA GLU A 206 -14.79 -39.37 45.61
C GLU A 206 -14.39 -38.44 44.44
N SER A 207 -15.35 -37.79 43.80
CA SER A 207 -15.06 -36.74 42.81
C SER A 207 -14.73 -35.42 43.49
N ILE A 208 -13.77 -34.67 42.95
CA ILE A 208 -13.47 -33.31 43.44
C ILE A 208 -14.72 -32.42 43.23
N PRO A 209 -15.20 -31.70 44.27
CA PRO A 209 -16.36 -30.84 44.12
C PRO A 209 -16.05 -29.66 43.19
N SER A 210 -17.06 -29.21 42.45
CA SER A 210 -16.94 -27.99 41.64
C SER A 210 -17.08 -26.75 42.50
N ASP A 211 -16.19 -25.77 42.32
CA ASP A 211 -16.28 -24.44 42.94
C ASP A 211 -16.78 -23.38 41.93
N PRO A 212 -17.26 -22.22 42.42
CA PRO A 212 -17.69 -21.13 41.54
C PRO A 212 -16.59 -20.68 40.56
N TYR A 213 -15.31 -20.77 40.98
CA TYR A 213 -14.15 -20.48 40.16
C TYR A 213 -14.07 -21.36 38.90
N THR A 214 -14.11 -22.68 39.09
CA THR A 214 -13.97 -23.67 38.02
C THR A 214 -15.14 -23.58 37.05
N ILE A 215 -16.36 -23.39 37.56
CA ILE A 215 -17.58 -23.29 36.73
C ILE A 215 -17.49 -22.09 35.78
N ARG A 216 -17.09 -20.90 36.26
CA ARG A 216 -16.96 -19.70 35.43
C ARG A 216 -15.87 -19.86 34.37
N ARG A 217 -14.78 -20.57 34.70
CA ARG A 217 -13.72 -20.86 33.73
C ARG A 217 -14.15 -21.74 32.58
N ILE A 218 -14.94 -22.76 32.86
CA ILE A 218 -15.48 -23.65 31.83
C ILE A 218 -16.39 -22.86 30.86
N GLN A 219 -17.17 -21.90 31.38
CA GLN A 219 -18.01 -21.02 30.54
C GLN A 219 -17.18 -20.05 29.68
N ALA A 220 -16.05 -19.55 30.19
CA ALA A 220 -15.17 -18.63 29.46
C ALA A 220 -14.31 -19.33 28.38
N GLN A 221 -14.05 -20.64 28.52
CA GLN A 221 -13.39 -21.46 27.50
C GLN A 221 -14.36 -21.88 26.37
N GLN A 222 -15.22 -20.97 25.91
CA GLN A 222 -15.80 -21.16 24.58
C GLN A 222 -14.66 -21.05 23.58
N THR A 223 -14.19 -22.21 23.12
CA THR A 223 -13.35 -22.31 21.92
C THR A 223 -14.09 -21.57 20.82
N HIS A 224 -13.53 -20.47 20.35
CA HIS A 224 -13.94 -19.86 19.11
C HIS A 224 -13.68 -20.89 18.00
N PHE A 225 -14.68 -21.73 17.72
CA PHE A 225 -14.76 -22.42 16.45
C PHE A 225 -14.94 -21.32 15.43
N ILE A 226 -13.88 -21.02 14.68
CA ILE A 226 -13.99 -20.20 13.48
C ILE A 226 -14.68 -21.11 12.46
N PRO A 227 -15.97 -20.90 12.12
CA PRO A 227 -16.54 -21.62 11.00
C PRO A 227 -15.72 -21.27 9.77
N TYR A 228 -15.27 -22.29 9.05
CA TYR A 228 -14.58 -22.18 7.76
C TYR A 228 -15.57 -21.62 6.71
N ASP A 229 -15.84 -20.32 6.77
CA ASP A 229 -16.67 -19.58 5.79
C ASP A 229 -15.85 -18.46 5.10
N HIS A 230 -14.52 -18.58 5.12
CA HIS A 230 -13.59 -17.53 4.66
C HIS A 230 -13.02 -17.71 3.25
N ASN A 231 -13.43 -18.74 2.48
CA ASN A 231 -12.90 -18.89 1.12
C ASN A 231 -13.49 -17.87 0.15
N HIS A 232 -14.75 -17.47 0.28
CA HIS A 232 -15.38 -16.55 -0.66
C HIS A 232 -14.76 -15.14 -0.65
N GLN A 233 -14.39 -14.62 0.53
CA GLN A 233 -13.78 -13.29 0.62
C GLN A 233 -12.36 -13.27 0.01
N LEU A 234 -11.57 -14.32 0.28
CA LEU A 234 -10.22 -14.44 -0.28
C LEU A 234 -10.26 -14.74 -1.78
N GLU A 235 -11.16 -15.60 -2.23
CA GLU A 235 -11.38 -15.89 -3.65
C GLU A 235 -11.76 -14.62 -4.42
N ARG A 236 -12.70 -13.84 -3.88
CA ARG A 236 -13.12 -12.56 -4.45
C ARG A 236 -11.98 -11.55 -4.48
N PHE A 237 -11.18 -11.49 -3.40
CA PHE A 237 -9.96 -10.68 -3.36
C PHE A 237 -8.99 -11.10 -4.47
N LEU A 238 -8.66 -12.39 -4.60
CA LEU A 238 -7.70 -12.88 -5.59
C LEU A 238 -8.16 -12.67 -7.03
N ALA A 239 -9.46 -12.79 -7.30
CA ALA A 239 -10.02 -12.62 -8.65
C ALA A 239 -10.15 -11.15 -9.07
N LEU A 240 -10.54 -10.27 -8.14
CA LEU A 240 -10.91 -8.88 -8.43
C LEU A 240 -9.89 -7.85 -7.90
N ASP A 241 -8.76 -8.29 -7.32
CA ASP A 241 -7.73 -7.37 -6.80
C ASP A 241 -7.31 -6.36 -7.87
N ARG A 242 -7.22 -5.09 -7.45
CA ARG A 242 -6.90 -3.92 -8.30
C ARG A 242 -7.90 -3.61 -9.42
N GLN A 243 -9.03 -4.31 -9.49
CA GLN A 243 -10.10 -3.94 -10.41
C GLN A 243 -11.00 -2.90 -9.75
N VAL A 244 -10.95 -1.68 -10.29
CA VAL A 244 -11.69 -0.53 -9.76
C VAL A 244 -12.43 0.14 -10.91
N LEU A 245 -13.73 0.32 -10.75
CA LEU A 245 -14.53 1.09 -11.69
C LEU A 245 -14.39 2.56 -11.34
N ARG A 246 -13.84 3.34 -12.26
CA ARG A 246 -13.67 4.77 -12.11
C ARG A 246 -14.71 5.52 -12.95
N PHE A 247 -15.40 6.44 -12.31
CA PHE A 247 -16.38 7.34 -12.92
C PHE A 247 -16.01 8.80 -12.66
N TYR A 248 -16.25 9.64 -13.65
CA TYR A 248 -16.15 11.07 -13.53
C TYR A 248 -17.54 11.63 -13.27
N ALA A 249 -17.69 12.33 -12.16
CA ALA A 249 -18.98 12.86 -11.71
C ALA A 249 -18.90 14.35 -11.39
N LEU A 250 -20.05 15.01 -11.45
CA LEU A 250 -20.23 16.38 -11.02
C LEU A 250 -21.07 16.36 -9.74
N TRP A 251 -20.48 16.75 -8.62
CA TRP A 251 -21.22 16.96 -7.38
C TRP A 251 -22.01 18.26 -7.50
N ASP A 252 -23.34 18.16 -7.50
CA ASP A 252 -24.23 19.31 -7.58
C ASP A 252 -24.68 19.75 -6.18
N ASP A 253 -24.04 20.80 -5.66
CA ASP A 253 -24.39 21.43 -4.38
C ASP A 253 -25.14 22.76 -4.60
N THR A 254 -25.64 23.09 -5.81
CA THR A 254 -26.23 24.43 -6.09
C THR A 254 -27.46 24.78 -5.25
N ASP A 255 -28.08 23.80 -4.60
CA ASP A 255 -29.21 24.04 -3.70
C ASP A 255 -28.78 24.73 -2.39
N SER A 256 -27.48 24.67 -2.04
CA SER A 256 -26.89 25.35 -0.90
C SER A 256 -26.65 26.84 -1.19
N LEU A 257 -26.75 27.71 -0.17
CA LEU A 257 -26.64 29.18 -0.32
C LEU A 257 -25.32 29.65 -0.98
N TYR A 258 -24.25 28.89 -0.79
CA TYR A 258 -22.92 29.10 -1.40
C TYR A 258 -22.47 27.87 -2.19
N GLY A 259 -23.43 27.12 -2.69
CA GLY A 259 -23.25 25.88 -3.41
C GLY A 259 -22.63 26.07 -4.79
N GLU A 260 -21.77 25.15 -5.20
CA GLU A 260 -21.17 25.14 -6.53
C GLU A 260 -21.16 23.72 -7.08
N LYS A 261 -21.02 23.59 -8.40
CA LYS A 261 -20.86 22.29 -9.06
C LYS A 261 -19.39 21.92 -9.07
N ARG A 262 -19.05 20.77 -8.50
CA ARG A 262 -17.65 20.37 -8.29
C ARG A 262 -17.33 19.09 -9.06
N PRO A 263 -16.26 19.04 -9.85
CA PRO A 263 -15.83 17.80 -10.47
C PRO A 263 -15.24 16.87 -9.41
N VAL A 264 -15.74 15.64 -9.35
CA VAL A 264 -15.28 14.58 -8.46
C VAL A 264 -15.04 13.30 -9.25
N THR A 265 -14.10 12.48 -8.78
CA THR A 265 -13.93 11.11 -9.27
C THR A 265 -14.53 10.16 -8.26
N LEU A 266 -15.34 9.23 -8.73
CA LEU A 266 -15.90 8.14 -7.94
C LEU A 266 -15.18 6.83 -8.30
N HIS A 267 -14.70 6.13 -7.28
CA HIS A 267 -14.09 4.82 -7.39
C HIS A 267 -15.00 3.77 -6.74
N TYR A 268 -15.37 2.74 -7.49
CA TYR A 268 -16.06 1.55 -6.99
C TYR A 268 -15.12 0.35 -7.03
N TYR A 269 -14.82 -0.23 -5.87
CA TYR A 269 -13.91 -1.36 -5.73
C TYR A 269 -14.68 -2.67 -5.82
N LEU A 270 -14.42 -3.46 -6.86
CA LEU A 270 -15.11 -4.75 -7.09
C LEU A 270 -14.76 -5.81 -6.03
N VAL A 271 -13.59 -5.67 -5.39
CA VAL A 271 -13.12 -6.60 -4.33
C VAL A 271 -14.07 -6.64 -3.14
N ASP A 272 -14.54 -5.49 -2.69
CA ASP A 272 -15.25 -5.32 -1.43
C ASP A 272 -16.52 -4.47 -1.57
N ASP A 273 -17.00 -4.22 -2.79
CA ASP A 273 -18.20 -3.41 -3.09
C ASP A 273 -18.20 -2.05 -2.37
N SER A 274 -17.00 -1.49 -2.18
CA SER A 274 -16.81 -0.22 -1.47
C SER A 274 -16.67 0.93 -2.45
N VAL A 275 -17.02 2.13 -1.98
CA VAL A 275 -17.00 3.35 -2.78
C VAL A 275 -16.13 4.39 -2.09
N ASP A 276 -15.31 5.06 -2.87
CA ASP A 276 -14.45 6.20 -2.49
C ASP A 276 -14.72 7.35 -3.45
N ILE A 277 -14.77 8.58 -2.93
CA ILE A 277 -15.03 9.77 -3.74
C ILE A 277 -13.91 10.77 -3.50
N CYS A 278 -13.22 11.17 -4.56
CA CYS A 278 -12.12 12.11 -4.53
C CYS A 278 -12.51 13.42 -5.24
N GLU A 279 -12.21 14.55 -4.61
CA GLU A 279 -12.39 15.87 -5.22
C GLU A 279 -11.21 16.23 -6.14
N HIS A 280 -11.51 16.78 -7.31
CA HIS A 280 -10.49 17.40 -8.15
C HIS A 280 -10.23 18.83 -7.70
N HIS A 281 -8.99 19.12 -7.32
CA HIS A 281 -8.57 20.46 -6.92
C HIS A 281 -7.97 21.22 -8.10
N GLU A 282 -8.61 22.33 -8.48
CA GLU A 282 -8.07 23.27 -9.44
C GLU A 282 -7.07 24.23 -8.78
N ALA A 283 -6.08 24.68 -9.55
CA ALA A 283 -5.12 25.67 -9.08
C ALA A 283 -5.82 26.99 -8.77
N ASN A 284 -5.46 27.62 -7.65
CA ASN A 284 -6.06 28.87 -7.17
C ASN A 284 -7.58 28.79 -6.86
N SER A 285 -8.11 27.61 -6.52
CA SER A 285 -9.52 27.43 -6.11
C SER A 285 -9.88 28.07 -4.77
N GLY A 286 -8.88 28.43 -3.95
CA GLY A 286 -9.08 29.00 -2.61
C GLY A 286 -9.53 27.99 -1.54
N ARG A 287 -9.50 26.69 -1.86
CA ARG A 287 -9.87 25.59 -0.95
C ARG A 287 -8.66 24.92 -0.35
N ASP A 288 -8.86 24.34 0.83
CA ASP A 288 -7.86 23.48 1.46
C ASP A 288 -7.73 22.18 0.64
N PRO A 289 -6.51 21.77 0.24
CA PRO A 289 -6.28 20.57 -0.57
C PRO A 289 -6.56 19.27 0.21
N PHE A 290 -7.84 18.94 0.40
CA PHE A 290 -8.28 17.64 0.88
C PHE A 290 -8.76 16.77 -0.30
N PRO A 291 -8.00 15.73 -0.67
CA PRO A 291 -8.29 14.96 -1.88
C PRO A 291 -9.52 14.04 -1.75
N VAL A 292 -9.88 13.63 -0.53
CA VAL A 292 -10.94 12.65 -0.28
C VAL A 292 -12.18 13.35 0.25
N LEU A 293 -13.28 13.29 -0.50
CA LEU A 293 -14.60 13.73 -0.09
C LEU A 293 -15.33 12.67 0.74
N LEU A 294 -15.16 11.40 0.35
CA LEU A 294 -15.74 10.25 1.04
C LEU A 294 -14.71 9.13 1.12
N SER A 295 -14.30 8.77 2.33
CA SER A 295 -13.38 7.65 2.54
C SER A 295 -14.00 6.33 2.08
N ARG A 296 -13.17 5.46 1.50
CA ARG A 296 -13.54 4.11 1.05
C ARG A 296 -14.39 3.36 2.08
N GLN A 297 -15.66 3.13 1.76
CA GLN A 297 -16.58 2.36 2.59
C GLN A 297 -17.74 1.77 1.78
N LYS A 298 -18.40 0.74 2.32
CA LYS A 298 -19.64 0.21 1.74
C LYS A 298 -20.79 1.18 2.01
N ILE A 299 -21.38 1.72 0.96
CA ILE A 299 -22.49 2.67 1.08
C ILE A 299 -23.82 1.91 1.13
N PRO A 300 -24.66 2.11 2.16
CA PRO A 300 -26.00 1.53 2.21
C PRO A 300 -26.94 2.30 1.27
N LYS A 301 -27.73 1.56 0.48
CA LYS A 301 -28.77 2.10 -0.39
C LYS A 301 -30.11 2.19 0.35
N HIS A 302 -30.47 1.14 1.08
CA HIS A 302 -31.67 1.09 1.90
C HIS A 302 -31.35 0.59 3.32
N ILE A 303 -31.70 1.39 4.33
CA ILE A 303 -31.58 1.07 5.75
C ILE A 303 -32.94 0.55 6.25
N LYS A 304 -32.96 -0.38 7.22
CA LYS A 304 -34.21 -0.91 7.80
C LYS A 304 -34.98 0.18 8.55
N SER A 305 -36.31 0.20 8.37
CA SER A 305 -37.22 1.18 9.00
C SER A 305 -37.22 1.17 10.54
N THR A 306 -36.68 0.12 11.18
CA THR A 306 -36.51 0.04 12.64
C THR A 306 -35.55 1.13 13.18
N CYS A 307 -34.71 1.70 12.31
CA CYS A 307 -33.75 2.76 12.64
C CYS A 307 -34.24 4.19 12.32
N GLU A 308 -35.49 4.36 11.86
CA GLU A 308 -36.05 5.66 11.44
C GLU A 308 -36.13 6.78 12.51
N PRO A 309 -36.17 6.55 13.84
CA PRO A 309 -36.25 7.69 14.77
C PRO A 309 -34.94 8.48 14.95
N PHE A 310 -33.80 8.00 14.42
CA PHE A 310 -32.51 8.69 14.52
C PHE A 310 -32.03 9.23 13.16
N PRO A 311 -31.51 10.48 13.10
CA PRO A 311 -30.98 11.03 11.87
C PRO A 311 -29.75 10.23 11.40
N THR A 312 -29.70 9.92 10.10
CA THR A 312 -28.66 9.07 9.47
C THR A 312 -27.23 9.59 9.69
N CYS A 313 -27.06 10.89 9.95
CA CYS A 313 -25.75 11.49 10.24
C CYS A 313 -25.18 11.13 11.63
N VAL A 314 -25.95 10.52 12.52
CA VAL A 314 -25.55 10.16 13.90
C VAL A 314 -25.60 8.64 14.15
N LEU A 315 -26.25 7.88 13.27
CA LEU A 315 -26.40 6.44 13.44
C LEU A 315 -25.16 5.70 12.94
N GLU A 316 -24.48 4.97 13.81
CA GLU A 316 -23.49 3.96 13.41
C GLU A 316 -24.24 2.77 12.80
N VAL A 317 -24.37 2.75 11.47
CA VAL A 317 -25.12 1.72 10.76
C VAL A 317 -24.36 0.39 10.82
N SER A 318 -24.89 -0.59 11.54
CA SER A 318 -24.31 -1.94 11.55
C SER A 318 -24.67 -2.70 10.28
N THR A 319 -23.90 -3.74 9.93
CA THR A 319 -24.20 -4.62 8.78
C THR A 319 -25.57 -5.29 8.88
N GLN A 320 -26.13 -5.40 10.09
CA GLN A 320 -27.43 -6.00 10.35
C GLN A 320 -28.59 -5.03 10.06
N ASP A 321 -28.32 -3.72 10.02
CA ASP A 321 -29.32 -2.66 9.83
C ASP A 321 -29.51 -2.30 8.34
N VAL A 322 -28.60 -2.71 7.48
CA VAL A 322 -28.65 -2.47 6.04
C VAL A 322 -29.48 -3.55 5.35
N LYS A 323 -30.40 -3.15 4.47
CA LYS A 323 -31.14 -4.06 3.59
C LYS A 323 -30.38 -4.35 2.29
N GLU A 324 -29.83 -3.30 1.69
CA GLU A 324 -29.21 -3.35 0.36
C GLU A 324 -28.04 -2.36 0.30
N TYR A 325 -26.95 -2.79 -0.30
CA TYR A 325 -25.76 -1.98 -0.60
C TYR A 325 -25.73 -1.61 -2.09
N PHE A 326 -25.02 -0.54 -2.43
CA PHE A 326 -24.82 -0.17 -3.83
C PHE A 326 -24.04 -1.23 -4.61
N SER A 327 -24.55 -1.57 -5.78
CA SER A 327 -23.96 -2.48 -6.74
C SER A 327 -23.43 -1.71 -7.96
N PRO A 328 -22.59 -2.32 -8.83
CA PRO A 328 -22.19 -1.68 -10.07
C PRO A 328 -23.38 -1.26 -10.95
N GLU A 329 -24.50 -1.99 -10.90
CA GLU A 329 -25.68 -1.70 -11.74
C GLU A 329 -26.32 -0.33 -11.44
N ASP A 330 -26.13 0.17 -10.21
CA ASP A 330 -26.65 1.46 -9.76
C ASP A 330 -25.86 2.66 -10.32
N PHE A 331 -24.67 2.44 -10.89
CA PHE A 331 -23.81 3.49 -11.45
C PHE A 331 -23.95 3.55 -12.97
N ARG A 332 -24.80 4.46 -13.45
CA ARG A 332 -25.10 4.63 -14.89
C ARG A 332 -24.62 5.99 -15.38
N VAL A 333 -23.72 5.99 -16.37
CA VAL A 333 -23.18 7.22 -16.97
C VAL A 333 -24.29 7.94 -17.74
N GLY A 334 -24.56 9.19 -17.37
CA GLY A 334 -25.65 10.03 -17.83
C GLY A 334 -26.78 10.22 -16.82
N GLU A 335 -26.78 9.48 -15.70
CA GLU A 335 -27.78 9.58 -14.63
C GLU A 335 -27.19 10.18 -13.34
N GLU A 336 -28.07 10.68 -12.47
CA GLU A 336 -27.71 11.19 -11.14
C GLU A 336 -27.78 10.06 -10.10
N VAL A 337 -26.70 9.89 -9.34
CA VAL A 337 -26.63 8.97 -8.20
C VAL A 337 -26.66 9.75 -6.88
N THR A 338 -27.50 9.32 -5.95
CA THR A 338 -27.58 9.93 -4.61
C THR A 338 -26.81 9.07 -3.61
N LEU A 339 -25.68 9.59 -3.10
CA LEU A 339 -24.82 8.91 -2.12
C LEU A 339 -24.77 9.72 -0.82
N MET A 340 -25.14 9.10 0.30
CA MET A 340 -25.19 9.74 1.63
C MET A 340 -25.95 11.08 1.65
N GLY A 341 -27.00 11.21 0.85
CA GLY A 341 -27.82 12.43 0.74
C GLY A 341 -27.25 13.52 -0.17
N ARG A 342 -26.15 13.27 -0.89
CA ARG A 342 -25.57 14.18 -1.90
C ARG A 342 -25.80 13.64 -3.30
N ARG A 343 -26.10 14.51 -4.27
CA ARG A 343 -26.34 14.14 -5.67
C ARG A 343 -25.08 14.28 -6.51
N PHE A 344 -24.74 13.23 -7.25
CA PHE A 344 -23.60 13.20 -8.16
C PHE A 344 -24.09 12.86 -9.56
N LEU A 345 -23.85 13.74 -10.53
CA LEU A 345 -24.15 13.49 -11.93
C LEU A 345 -22.97 12.78 -12.58
N LEU A 346 -23.12 11.50 -12.92
CA LEU A 346 -22.07 10.72 -13.59
C LEU A 346 -22.05 11.11 -15.07
N TYR A 347 -20.97 11.74 -15.54
CA TYR A 347 -20.91 12.23 -16.93
C TYR A 347 -19.94 11.45 -17.81
N ASP A 348 -18.92 10.81 -17.25
CA ASP A 348 -17.99 9.98 -18.02
C ASP A 348 -17.41 8.84 -17.17
N CYS A 349 -16.72 7.89 -17.79
CA CYS A 349 -16.07 6.76 -17.13
C CYS A 349 -14.78 6.35 -17.82
N ASP A 350 -13.92 5.66 -17.08
CA ASP A 350 -12.62 5.19 -17.59
C ASP A 350 -12.74 4.02 -18.57
N ASP A 351 -11.71 3.80 -19.38
CA ASP A 351 -11.72 2.75 -20.42
C ASP A 351 -11.90 1.33 -19.84
N PHE A 352 -11.33 1.08 -18.65
CA PHE A 352 -11.51 -0.18 -17.94
C PHE A 352 -12.97 -0.38 -17.54
N THR A 353 -13.58 0.65 -16.95
CA THR A 353 -15.00 0.65 -16.55
C THR A 353 -15.87 0.35 -17.76
N ARG A 354 -15.63 1.02 -18.90
CA ARG A 354 -16.40 0.80 -20.13
C ARG A 354 -16.38 -0.66 -20.58
N LYS A 355 -15.20 -1.27 -20.63
CA LYS A 355 -15.04 -2.70 -20.99
C LYS A 355 -15.69 -3.64 -19.99
N TYR A 356 -15.65 -3.32 -18.69
CA TYR A 356 -16.29 -4.10 -17.65
C TYR A 356 -17.81 -4.15 -17.83
N TYR A 357 -18.46 -3.00 -18.09
CA TYR A 357 -19.90 -2.97 -18.34
C TYR A 357 -20.27 -3.66 -19.64
N GLU A 358 -19.49 -3.51 -20.71
CA GLU A 358 -19.72 -4.23 -21.96
C GLU A 358 -19.70 -5.76 -21.79
N GLN A 359 -18.86 -6.28 -20.89
CA GLN A 359 -18.71 -7.72 -20.64
C GLN A 359 -19.74 -8.27 -19.65
N ASN A 360 -19.95 -7.57 -18.52
CA ASN A 360 -20.73 -8.09 -17.39
C ASN A 360 -22.17 -7.57 -17.35
N HIS A 361 -22.42 -6.38 -17.90
CA HIS A 361 -23.74 -5.73 -17.89
C HIS A 361 -24.05 -5.06 -19.25
N PRO A 362 -24.19 -5.83 -20.34
CA PRO A 362 -24.41 -5.30 -21.68
C PRO A 362 -25.73 -4.52 -21.83
N ASP A 363 -26.65 -4.68 -20.89
CA ASP A 363 -27.94 -3.98 -20.85
C ASP A 363 -27.79 -2.49 -20.43
N ILE A 364 -26.65 -2.12 -19.82
CA ILE A 364 -26.38 -0.76 -19.34
C ILE A 364 -25.55 -0.01 -20.39
N LEU A 365 -26.23 0.82 -21.19
CA LEU A 365 -25.58 1.61 -22.23
C LEU A 365 -25.00 2.90 -21.63
N LEU A 366 -23.67 2.97 -21.52
CA LEU A 366 -22.92 4.13 -21.04
C LEU A 366 -22.94 5.26 -22.09
N LYS A 367 -23.71 6.33 -21.84
CA LYS A 367 -23.72 7.51 -22.73
C LYS A 367 -22.97 8.65 -22.06
N PRO A 368 -21.73 8.97 -22.48
CA PRO A 368 -21.00 10.08 -21.91
C PRO A 368 -21.75 11.39 -22.17
N LEU A 369 -21.86 12.22 -21.13
CA LEU A 369 -22.52 13.51 -21.18
C LEU A 369 -21.45 14.60 -21.27
N THR A 370 -21.52 15.43 -22.30
CA THR A 370 -20.65 16.60 -22.40
C THR A 370 -21.09 17.63 -21.35
N VAL A 371 -20.26 17.83 -20.32
CA VAL A 371 -20.49 18.88 -19.33
C VAL A 371 -19.92 20.18 -19.87
N ASP A 372 -20.79 21.15 -20.17
CA ASP A 372 -20.39 22.47 -20.64
C ASP A 372 -19.63 23.22 -19.54
N THR A 373 -18.31 23.09 -19.52
CA THR A 373 -17.44 24.04 -18.82
C THR A 373 -17.54 25.34 -19.60
N ARG A 374 -18.33 26.29 -19.08
CA ARG A 374 -18.46 27.62 -19.68
C ARG A 374 -17.09 28.31 -19.64
N THR A 375 -16.30 28.14 -20.69
CA THR A 375 -15.16 29.02 -20.95
C THR A 375 -15.75 30.42 -21.07
N GLN A 376 -15.38 31.33 -20.16
CA GLN A 376 -15.71 32.73 -20.32
C GLN A 376 -15.17 33.16 -21.69
N GLN A 377 -16.09 33.36 -22.63
CA GLN A 377 -15.72 33.90 -23.93
C GLN A 377 -15.37 35.35 -23.68
N ASP A 378 -14.08 35.67 -23.77
CA ASP A 378 -13.64 37.05 -23.72
C ASP A 378 -14.38 37.84 -24.79
N ILE A 379 -15.18 38.80 -24.34
CA ILE A 379 -15.89 39.71 -25.23
C ILE A 379 -14.82 40.49 -25.98
N LYS A 380 -14.65 40.17 -27.28
CA LYS A 380 -13.72 40.88 -28.15
C LYS A 380 -14.15 42.34 -28.21
N ARG A 381 -13.29 43.24 -27.74
CA ARG A 381 -13.54 44.68 -27.80
C ARG A 381 -13.54 45.11 -29.27
N VAL A 382 -14.61 45.76 -29.70
CA VAL A 382 -14.75 46.31 -31.06
C VAL A 382 -14.17 47.73 -31.07
N ILE A 383 -13.36 48.05 -32.09
CA ILE A 383 -12.80 49.39 -32.27
C ILE A 383 -13.97 50.33 -32.65
N PRO A 384 -14.12 51.49 -31.99
CA PRO A 384 -15.19 52.42 -32.31
C PRO A 384 -15.01 53.04 -33.71
N PRO A 385 -16.11 53.51 -34.33
CA PRO A 385 -16.07 54.18 -35.62
C PRO A 385 -15.19 55.44 -35.57
N TYR A 386 -14.55 55.76 -36.70
CA TYR A 386 -13.64 56.92 -36.80
C TYR A 386 -14.39 58.24 -36.63
N ASN A 387 -13.86 59.13 -35.79
CA ASN A 387 -14.51 60.38 -35.39
C ASN A 387 -14.36 61.56 -36.38
N GLY A 388 -13.64 61.37 -37.49
CA GLY A 388 -13.45 62.40 -38.51
C GLY A 388 -12.28 63.37 -38.26
N PHE A 389 -11.56 63.24 -37.15
CA PHE A 389 -10.43 64.12 -36.81
C PHE A 389 -9.09 63.40 -36.99
N GLY A 390 -8.12 64.10 -37.58
CA GLY A 390 -6.77 63.58 -37.79
C GLY A 390 -6.66 62.69 -39.02
N SER A 391 -5.72 61.74 -38.99
CA SER A 391 -5.66 60.62 -39.94
C SER A 391 -6.26 59.38 -39.29
N LEU A 392 -6.80 58.47 -40.09
CA LEU A 392 -7.38 57.23 -39.59
C LEU A 392 -6.35 56.42 -38.78
N GLU A 393 -5.13 56.32 -39.32
CA GLU A 393 -4.04 55.56 -38.72
C GLU A 393 -3.59 56.16 -37.37
N ASP A 394 -3.64 57.48 -37.22
CA ASP A 394 -3.29 58.20 -36.00
C ASP A 394 -4.40 58.09 -34.94
N SER A 395 -5.65 58.32 -35.32
CA SER A 395 -6.80 58.22 -34.42
C SER A 395 -7.06 56.78 -33.94
N MET A 396 -6.69 55.77 -34.73
CA MET A 396 -6.73 54.37 -34.32
C MET A 396 -5.81 54.10 -33.12
N GLN A 397 -4.66 54.76 -33.01
CA GLN A 397 -3.70 54.53 -31.91
C GLN A 397 -4.27 54.93 -30.54
N ASN A 398 -5.15 55.93 -30.52
CA ASN A 398 -5.90 56.35 -29.33
C ASN A 398 -6.87 55.28 -28.82
N CYS A 399 -7.34 54.39 -29.71
CA CYS A 399 -8.22 53.28 -29.34
C CYS A 399 -7.42 52.02 -28.94
N LEU A 400 -6.20 51.87 -29.46
CA LEU A 400 -5.34 50.71 -29.21
C LEU A 400 -4.56 50.84 -27.89
N SER A 401 -4.15 52.04 -27.52
CA SER A 401 -3.26 52.30 -26.38
C SER A 401 -3.67 53.56 -25.61
N LEU A 402 -3.43 53.57 -24.30
CA LEU A 402 -3.71 54.73 -23.45
C LEU A 402 -2.80 55.93 -23.77
N ILE A 403 -1.55 55.65 -24.14
CA ILE A 403 -0.57 56.65 -24.57
C ILE A 403 -0.36 56.41 -26.06
N PRO A 404 -0.98 57.22 -26.95
CA PRO A 404 -0.93 56.97 -28.38
C PRO A 404 0.51 57.12 -28.90
N GLU A 405 0.99 56.06 -29.56
CA GLU A 405 2.24 56.11 -30.29
C GLU A 405 2.00 56.62 -31.71
N PRO A 406 2.93 57.40 -32.30
CA PRO A 406 2.78 57.85 -33.67
C PRO A 406 2.76 56.64 -34.63
N PRO A 407 1.89 56.64 -35.67
CA PRO A 407 1.80 55.53 -36.59
C PRO A 407 3.15 55.31 -37.31
N LYS A 408 3.60 54.07 -37.33
CA LYS A 408 4.86 53.68 -37.97
C LYS A 408 4.70 53.73 -39.48
N LYS A 409 5.57 54.50 -40.15
CA LYS A 409 5.64 54.57 -41.61
C LYS A 409 6.50 53.43 -42.15
N ASP A 410 6.20 52.95 -43.34
CA ASP A 410 6.99 51.93 -44.04
C ASP A 410 8.32 52.52 -44.53
N VAL A 411 9.31 52.60 -43.63
CA VAL A 411 10.61 53.21 -43.90
C VAL A 411 11.35 52.51 -45.06
N ILE A 412 11.19 51.20 -45.19
CA ILE A 412 11.79 50.41 -46.28
C ILE A 412 11.26 50.88 -47.63
N LYS A 413 9.92 50.97 -47.75
CA LYS A 413 9.27 51.46 -48.97
C LYS A 413 9.68 52.89 -49.31
N LEU A 414 9.78 53.75 -48.30
CA LEU A 414 10.22 55.13 -48.45
C LEU A 414 11.64 55.22 -49.04
N LEU A 415 12.58 54.41 -48.52
CA LEU A 415 13.98 54.42 -48.95
C LEU A 415 14.20 53.76 -50.31
N GLU A 416 13.57 52.60 -50.55
CA GLU A 416 13.74 51.86 -51.81
C GLU A 416 13.14 52.57 -53.02
N ASN A 417 12.03 53.30 -52.80
CA ASN A 417 11.32 54.01 -53.85
C ASN A 417 11.54 55.52 -53.83
N ASP A 418 12.56 55.99 -53.10
CA ASP A 418 12.92 57.40 -53.09
C ASP A 418 13.22 57.89 -54.52
N ASN A 419 12.71 59.06 -54.87
CA ASN A 419 12.77 59.67 -56.21
C ASN A 419 12.12 58.87 -57.37
N LYS A 420 11.45 57.73 -57.12
CA LYS A 420 10.71 57.00 -58.15
C LYS A 420 9.30 57.56 -58.29
N VAL A 421 9.00 58.16 -59.44
CA VAL A 421 7.70 58.80 -59.72
C VAL A 421 7.14 58.30 -61.05
N LEU A 422 5.90 57.82 -61.04
CA LEU A 422 5.18 57.42 -62.24
C LEU A 422 4.38 58.62 -62.75
N ARG A 423 4.62 59.04 -63.99
CA ARG A 423 3.98 60.22 -64.58
C ARG A 423 3.07 59.83 -65.73
N TYR A 424 1.87 60.39 -65.73
CA TYR A 424 0.83 60.16 -66.72
C TYR A 424 0.30 61.48 -67.24
N VAL A 425 -0.03 61.52 -68.53
CA VAL A 425 -0.76 62.64 -69.13
C VAL A 425 -2.24 62.31 -69.02
N ALA A 426 -3.00 63.19 -68.38
CA ALA A 426 -4.43 63.07 -68.21
C ALA A 426 -5.18 64.25 -68.83
N ARG A 427 -6.45 64.00 -69.20
CA ARG A 427 -7.42 65.05 -69.53
C ARG A 427 -8.54 65.04 -68.49
N LEU A 428 -9.10 66.22 -68.22
CA LEU A 428 -10.26 66.33 -67.33
C LEU A 428 -11.54 65.94 -68.11
N ASP A 429 -12.34 65.06 -67.53
CA ASP A 429 -13.66 64.69 -68.02
C ASP A 429 -14.71 65.58 -67.35
N SER A 430 -15.00 66.73 -67.99
CA SER A 430 -15.88 67.79 -67.49
C SER A 430 -16.95 68.09 -68.53
N GLN A 431 -18.15 68.48 -68.09
CA GLN A 431 -19.24 68.91 -68.97
C GLN A 431 -19.01 70.32 -69.54
N ASN A 432 -18.02 71.05 -69.03
CA ASN A 432 -17.69 72.39 -69.48
C ASN A 432 -16.79 72.34 -70.72
N PRO A 433 -17.20 72.92 -71.87
CA PRO A 433 -16.40 72.89 -73.10
C PRO A 433 -15.05 73.64 -72.98
N LEU A 434 -14.89 74.52 -71.99
CA LEU A 434 -13.61 75.19 -71.73
C LEU A 434 -12.53 74.24 -71.19
N ASP A 435 -12.92 73.10 -70.63
CA ASP A 435 -12.00 72.15 -70.00
C ASP A 435 -11.43 71.10 -70.97
N GLU A 436 -12.03 70.94 -72.15
CA GLU A 436 -11.69 69.87 -73.11
C GLU A 436 -10.24 69.95 -73.62
N GLY A 437 -9.70 71.17 -73.73
CA GLY A 437 -8.33 71.44 -74.17
C GLY A 437 -7.26 71.33 -73.07
N ARG A 438 -7.66 71.16 -71.80
CA ARG A 438 -6.71 71.18 -70.67
C ARG A 438 -5.98 69.84 -70.55
N ARG A 439 -4.67 69.91 -70.30
CA ARG A 439 -3.80 68.74 -70.13
C ARG A 439 -3.14 68.78 -68.77
N PHE A 440 -3.29 67.69 -68.04
CA PHE A 440 -2.78 67.50 -66.70
C PHE A 440 -1.69 66.44 -66.70
N ILE A 441 -0.72 66.58 -65.81
CA ILE A 441 0.30 65.59 -65.51
C ILE A 441 -0.05 65.04 -64.14
N LEU A 442 -0.47 63.77 -64.09
CA LEU A 442 -0.68 63.03 -62.85
C LEU A 442 0.63 62.35 -62.49
N SER A 443 1.18 62.70 -61.34
CA SER A 443 2.40 62.10 -60.81
C SER A 443 2.07 61.26 -59.57
N TYR A 444 2.36 59.96 -59.62
CA TYR A 444 2.23 59.03 -58.51
C TYR A 444 3.60 58.76 -57.90
N TYR A 445 3.75 59.02 -56.61
CA TYR A 445 5.01 58.84 -55.88
C TYR A 445 5.01 57.47 -55.22
N LEU A 446 5.98 56.62 -55.57
CA LEU A 446 6.05 55.23 -55.09
C LEU A 446 6.54 55.11 -53.64
N SER A 447 7.12 56.19 -53.10
CA SER A 447 7.66 56.29 -51.75
C SER A 447 6.58 56.38 -50.68
N ASP A 448 5.46 57.06 -50.97
CA ASP A 448 4.40 57.43 -50.01
C ASP A 448 2.98 57.22 -50.57
N ASP A 449 2.84 56.61 -51.75
CA ASP A 449 1.57 56.37 -52.47
C ASP A 449 0.73 57.63 -52.71
N MET A 450 1.38 58.80 -52.73
CA MET A 450 0.69 60.07 -52.95
C MET A 450 0.55 60.39 -54.43
N ILE A 451 -0.50 61.13 -54.76
CA ILE A 451 -0.77 61.65 -56.10
C ILE A 451 -0.61 63.17 -56.06
N SER A 452 0.03 63.74 -57.07
CA SER A 452 -0.03 65.17 -57.36
C SER A 452 -0.47 65.38 -58.79
N VAL A 453 -1.30 66.39 -59.03
CA VAL A 453 -1.80 66.73 -60.37
C VAL A 453 -1.31 68.13 -60.72
N PHE A 454 -0.63 68.25 -61.86
CA PHE A 454 -0.10 69.52 -62.36
C PHE A 454 -0.66 69.84 -63.73
N GLU A 455 -1.24 71.02 -63.89
CA GLU A 455 -1.76 71.50 -65.15
C GLU A 455 -0.66 72.18 -65.97
N ARG A 456 -0.49 71.75 -67.23
CA ARG A 456 0.43 72.41 -68.16
C ARG A 456 -0.17 73.73 -68.63
N SER A 457 0.56 74.83 -68.44
CA SER A 457 0.17 76.12 -69.00
C SER A 457 0.21 76.08 -70.55
N THR A 458 -0.90 76.46 -71.17
CA THR A 458 -1.03 76.61 -72.62
C THR A 458 -1.10 78.09 -72.98
N ARG A 459 -0.28 78.54 -73.94
CA ARG A 459 -0.27 79.94 -74.37
C ARG A 459 -1.63 80.30 -74.98
N ASN A 460 -2.16 81.47 -74.62
CA ASN A 460 -3.43 82.03 -75.12
C ASN A 460 -4.71 81.27 -74.71
N SER A 461 -4.68 80.39 -73.70
CA SER A 461 -5.90 79.70 -73.23
C SER A 461 -6.76 80.51 -72.26
N GLY A 462 -6.23 81.59 -71.67
CA GLY A 462 -6.91 82.37 -70.64
C GLY A 462 -7.01 81.69 -69.26
N ILE A 463 -6.45 80.47 -69.12
CA ILE A 463 -6.45 79.69 -67.86
C ILE A 463 -5.04 79.70 -67.27
N ILE A 464 -4.93 80.03 -65.98
CA ILE A 464 -3.67 79.97 -65.24
C ILE A 464 -3.37 78.50 -64.94
N GLY A 465 -2.37 77.93 -65.61
CA GLY A 465 -1.87 76.58 -65.29
C GLY A 465 -1.04 76.58 -64.01
N GLY A 466 -0.76 75.40 -63.47
CA GLY A 466 0.00 75.24 -62.25
C GLY A 466 -0.36 73.97 -61.48
N LYS A 467 -0.05 73.95 -60.17
CA LYS A 467 -0.39 72.83 -59.29
C LYS A 467 -1.91 72.77 -59.10
N PHE A 468 -2.53 71.71 -59.60
CA PHE A 468 -3.98 71.47 -59.45
C PHE A 468 -4.26 70.70 -58.15
N LEU A 469 -3.44 69.69 -57.84
CA LEU A 469 -3.49 68.94 -56.59
C LEU A 469 -2.07 68.83 -56.03
N GLU A 470 -1.89 69.22 -54.76
CA GLU A 470 -0.68 68.93 -54.01
C GLU A 470 -0.54 67.42 -53.74
N LYS A 471 0.65 66.97 -53.34
CA LYS A 471 0.88 65.58 -52.95
C LYS A 471 -0.10 65.20 -51.85
N THR A 472 -1.05 64.33 -52.17
CA THR A 472 -2.08 63.88 -51.24
C THR A 472 -2.43 62.44 -51.57
N ARG A 473 -2.74 61.65 -50.55
CA ARG A 473 -3.20 60.26 -50.71
C ARG A 473 -4.66 60.28 -51.12
N VAL A 474 -4.99 59.72 -52.28
CA VAL A 474 -6.34 59.80 -52.86
C VAL A 474 -7.08 58.47 -52.67
N PRO A 475 -8.24 58.46 -51.98
CA PRO A 475 -9.07 57.26 -51.86
C PRO A 475 -9.84 56.97 -53.15
N LYS A 476 -10.13 55.70 -53.41
CA LYS A 476 -10.94 55.23 -54.54
C LYS A 476 -12.41 55.64 -54.37
N PRO A 477 -13.15 55.85 -55.47
CA PRO A 477 -14.57 56.15 -55.40
C PRO A 477 -15.32 54.95 -54.79
N GLY A 478 -16.07 55.20 -53.72
CA GLY A 478 -16.85 54.17 -53.02
C GLY A 478 -16.19 53.54 -51.80
N SER A 479 -14.96 53.92 -51.44
CA SER A 479 -14.35 53.47 -50.18
C SER A 479 -15.04 54.10 -48.96
N SER A 480 -15.23 53.34 -47.88
CA SER A 480 -15.78 53.90 -46.63
C SER A 480 -14.72 54.75 -45.91
N VAL A 481 -15.17 55.71 -45.11
CA VAL A 481 -14.26 56.56 -44.31
C VAL A 481 -13.48 55.74 -43.28
N GLU A 482 -14.06 54.62 -42.82
CA GLU A 482 -13.44 53.72 -41.84
C GLU A 482 -12.43 52.75 -42.46
N ASN A 483 -12.60 52.39 -43.73
CA ASN A 483 -11.68 51.53 -44.48
C ASN A 483 -11.39 52.16 -45.86
N PRO A 484 -10.56 53.22 -45.91
CA PRO A 484 -10.21 53.89 -47.15
C PRO A 484 -9.31 52.99 -48.00
N GLU A 485 -9.78 52.63 -49.19
CA GLU A 485 -8.97 51.97 -50.20
C GLU A 485 -8.32 53.04 -51.09
N TYR A 486 -6.99 53.06 -51.16
CA TYR A 486 -6.26 54.08 -51.91
C TYR A 486 -5.86 53.60 -53.31
N TYR A 487 -5.67 54.52 -54.25
CA TYR A 487 -5.17 54.18 -55.58
C TYR A 487 -3.76 53.60 -55.54
N THR A 488 -3.56 52.55 -56.33
CA THR A 488 -2.29 51.84 -56.49
C THR A 488 -1.82 51.90 -57.95
N PRO A 489 -0.54 51.57 -58.24
CA PRO A 489 -0.06 51.51 -59.61
C PRO A 489 -0.84 50.57 -60.52
N ALA A 490 -1.52 49.57 -59.96
CA ALA A 490 -2.38 48.63 -60.68
C ALA A 490 -3.61 49.29 -61.31
N ASP A 491 -4.11 50.37 -60.71
CA ASP A 491 -5.34 51.06 -61.12
C ASP A 491 -5.11 52.02 -62.31
N PHE A 492 -3.85 52.34 -62.64
CA PHE A 492 -3.50 53.32 -63.68
C PHE A 492 -3.26 52.68 -65.06
N SER A 493 -4.34 52.22 -65.71
CA SER A 493 -4.28 51.81 -67.12
C SER A 493 -4.53 52.98 -68.06
N ILE A 494 -3.95 52.96 -69.27
CA ILE A 494 -4.23 54.02 -70.25
C ILE A 494 -5.68 53.88 -70.73
N GLY A 495 -6.41 54.99 -70.70
CA GLY A 495 -7.87 55.05 -70.90
C GLY A 495 -8.68 54.94 -69.60
N ALA A 496 -8.07 54.59 -68.47
CA ALA A 496 -8.77 54.56 -67.18
C ALA A 496 -9.16 55.96 -66.70
N THR A 497 -10.26 56.02 -65.96
CA THR A 497 -10.74 57.23 -65.29
C THR A 497 -10.33 57.19 -63.83
N VAL A 498 -9.47 58.12 -63.42
CA VAL A 498 -9.05 58.31 -62.03
C VAL A 498 -9.89 59.44 -61.44
N GLU A 499 -10.71 59.14 -60.45
CA GLU A 499 -11.49 60.13 -59.71
C GLU A 499 -10.68 60.67 -58.54
N VAL A 500 -10.49 61.98 -58.50
CA VAL A 500 -9.73 62.72 -57.49
C VAL A 500 -10.61 63.83 -56.94
N PHE A 501 -11.09 63.69 -55.71
CA PHE A 501 -11.94 64.68 -55.02
C PHE A 501 -13.11 65.23 -55.87
N GLY A 502 -13.82 64.33 -56.59
CA GLY A 502 -14.95 64.67 -57.45
C GLY A 502 -14.59 65.09 -58.88
N HIS A 503 -13.30 65.24 -59.21
CA HIS A 503 -12.83 65.47 -60.57
C HIS A 503 -12.39 64.17 -61.23
N ARG A 504 -12.85 63.92 -62.46
CA ARG A 504 -12.57 62.69 -63.21
C ARG A 504 -11.47 62.94 -64.23
N PHE A 505 -10.34 62.27 -64.09
CA PHE A 505 -9.20 62.38 -64.99
C PHE A 505 -9.05 61.13 -65.84
N VAL A 506 -9.13 61.27 -67.15
CA VAL A 506 -8.90 60.15 -68.08
C VAL A 506 -7.42 60.13 -68.46
N LEU A 507 -6.75 59.02 -68.16
CA LEU A 507 -5.34 58.82 -68.52
C LEU A 507 -5.22 58.61 -70.04
N MET A 508 -4.45 59.48 -70.70
CA MET A 508 -4.29 59.48 -72.16
C MET A 508 -2.96 58.86 -72.58
N ASP A 509 -1.91 59.14 -71.82
CA ASP A 509 -0.53 58.71 -72.10
C ASP A 509 0.26 58.53 -70.79
N ALA A 510 1.42 57.88 -70.86
CA ALA A 510 2.32 57.65 -69.74
C ALA A 510 3.78 57.97 -70.12
N ASP A 511 4.66 58.11 -69.13
CA ASP A 511 6.10 58.14 -69.39
C ASP A 511 6.64 56.73 -69.69
N ARG A 512 7.67 56.61 -70.53
CA ARG A 512 8.34 55.30 -70.80
C ARG A 512 8.89 54.62 -69.55
N TYR A 513 9.26 55.42 -68.54
CA TYR A 513 9.70 54.91 -67.24
C TYR A 513 8.60 54.10 -66.54
N VAL A 514 7.34 54.50 -66.70
CA VAL A 514 6.19 53.81 -66.10
C VAL A 514 6.09 52.39 -66.62
N LEU A 515 6.17 52.20 -67.94
CA LEU A 515 6.11 50.87 -68.54
C LEU A 515 7.23 49.97 -67.99
N ARG A 516 8.49 50.45 -67.99
CA ARG A 516 9.63 49.68 -67.47
C ARG A 516 9.46 49.29 -66.01
N TYR A 517 8.94 50.21 -65.19
CA TYR A 517 8.71 49.96 -63.78
C TYR A 517 7.60 48.91 -63.56
N LEU A 518 6.47 49.05 -64.26
CA LEU A 518 5.36 48.11 -64.12
C LEU A 518 5.71 46.72 -64.68
N GLU A 519 6.54 46.64 -65.73
CA GLU A 519 7.06 45.35 -66.23
C GLU A 519 7.98 44.66 -65.23
N SER A 520 8.78 45.41 -64.47
CA SER A 520 9.58 44.83 -63.37
C SER A 520 8.73 44.24 -62.23
N LEU A 521 7.46 44.65 -62.15
CA LEU A 521 6.48 44.20 -61.16
C LEU A 521 5.35 43.37 -61.79
N TYR A 522 5.63 42.65 -62.88
CA TYR A 522 4.65 41.89 -63.68
C TYR A 522 3.71 41.01 -62.84
N ASN A 523 4.22 40.37 -61.79
CA ASN A 523 3.43 39.43 -60.96
C ASN A 523 2.34 40.11 -60.11
N HIS A 524 2.43 41.42 -59.84
CA HIS A 524 1.54 42.14 -58.91
C HIS A 524 0.58 43.11 -59.61
N ILE A 525 0.68 43.24 -60.94
CA ILE A 525 -0.07 44.23 -61.73
C ILE A 525 -1.01 43.50 -62.69
N PRO A 526 -2.28 43.94 -62.82
CA PRO A 526 -3.22 43.35 -63.78
C PRO A 526 -2.68 43.42 -65.22
N GLU A 527 -2.82 42.31 -65.95
CA GLU A 527 -2.34 42.18 -67.33
C GLU A 527 -2.98 43.22 -68.27
N HIS A 528 -4.23 43.61 -68.02
CA HIS A 528 -4.91 44.69 -68.75
C HIS A 528 -4.16 46.04 -68.64
N THR A 529 -3.64 46.37 -67.46
CA THR A 529 -2.91 47.63 -67.22
C THR A 529 -1.61 47.67 -68.00
N LEU A 530 -0.85 46.58 -67.99
CA LEU A 530 0.39 46.44 -68.77
C LEU A 530 0.13 46.42 -70.29
N SER A 531 -0.90 45.70 -70.73
CA SER A 531 -1.25 45.58 -72.14
C SER A 531 -1.65 46.92 -72.74
N SER A 532 -2.42 47.73 -72.01
CA SER A 532 -2.80 49.08 -72.41
C SER A 532 -1.58 50.01 -72.61
N LEU A 533 -0.58 49.91 -71.73
CA LEU A 533 0.69 50.65 -71.86
C LEU A 533 1.51 50.18 -73.06
N ARG A 534 1.67 48.85 -73.23
CA ARG A 534 2.41 48.27 -74.36
C ARG A 534 1.82 48.65 -75.71
N GLN A 535 0.48 48.63 -75.82
CA GLN A 535 -0.24 49.03 -77.02
C GLN A 535 0.02 50.49 -77.39
N LYS A 536 0.07 51.39 -76.40
CA LYS A 536 0.33 52.81 -76.62
C LYS A 536 1.77 53.11 -77.07
N PHE A 537 2.75 52.37 -76.54
CA PHE A 537 4.15 52.53 -76.95
C PHE A 537 4.55 51.69 -78.18
N GLY A 538 3.64 50.87 -78.73
CA GLY A 538 3.91 50.04 -79.90
C GLY A 538 4.88 48.88 -79.63
N VAL A 539 4.97 48.42 -78.39
CA VAL A 539 5.83 47.28 -78.00
C VAL A 539 4.99 46.00 -78.13
N SER A 540 5.12 45.32 -79.28
CA SER A 540 4.57 43.97 -79.47
C SER A 540 5.41 42.95 -78.68
N GLN A 541 4.77 41.95 -78.08
CA GLN A 541 5.48 40.81 -77.49
C GLN A 541 6.23 40.06 -78.60
N THR A 542 7.53 40.30 -78.75
CA THR A 542 8.43 39.37 -79.42
C THR A 542 8.83 38.31 -78.39
N SER A 543 8.17 37.16 -78.47
CA SER A 543 8.68 35.82 -78.14
C SER A 543 9.91 35.72 -77.22
N ASP A 544 9.67 35.49 -75.92
CA ASP A 544 10.62 34.87 -74.98
C ASP A 544 9.93 33.68 -74.26
N GLN A 545 9.28 32.80 -75.04
CA GLN A 545 8.72 31.53 -74.53
C GLN A 545 9.36 30.28 -75.14
N GLU A 546 10.46 30.40 -75.90
CA GLU A 546 11.09 29.25 -76.57
C GLU A 546 12.48 28.80 -76.02
N GLU A 547 12.97 29.34 -74.90
CA GLU A 547 14.27 28.88 -74.33
C GLU A 547 14.22 28.26 -72.93
N GLN A 548 13.08 27.72 -72.48
CA GLN A 548 13.02 26.97 -71.21
C GLN A 548 12.47 25.54 -71.32
N HIS A 549 12.48 24.95 -72.52
CA HIS A 549 12.11 23.56 -72.73
C HIS A 549 13.19 22.68 -73.39
N GLU A 550 14.48 23.02 -73.26
CA GLU A 550 15.59 22.09 -73.52
C GLU A 550 16.71 22.30 -72.49
N GLY A 551 16.56 21.69 -71.32
CA GLY A 551 17.57 21.81 -70.26
C GLY A 551 17.20 21.10 -68.96
N ALA A 552 16.56 19.93 -69.02
CA ALA A 552 16.26 19.14 -67.82
C ALA A 552 16.32 17.63 -68.10
N THR A 553 17.46 17.15 -68.60
CA THR A 553 17.87 15.75 -68.46
C THR A 553 19.38 15.67 -68.23
N ASP A 554 19.84 15.92 -67.00
CA ASP A 554 20.92 15.14 -66.38
C ASP A 554 21.14 15.57 -64.93
N GLY A 555 21.23 14.61 -64.00
CA GLY A 555 21.66 14.88 -62.62
C GLY A 555 20.92 14.07 -61.56
N ALA A 556 21.27 12.80 -61.45
CA ALA A 556 20.84 11.88 -60.40
C ALA A 556 21.40 12.22 -58.99
N ALA A 557 20.68 11.70 -57.97
CA ALA A 557 21.10 11.41 -56.59
C ALA A 557 21.23 12.65 -55.65
N VAL A 558 20.83 12.66 -54.38
CA VAL A 558 20.83 11.63 -53.32
C VAL A 558 19.76 12.04 -52.28
N ILE A 559 18.86 11.12 -51.91
CA ILE A 559 18.07 11.22 -50.66
C ILE A 559 18.71 10.23 -49.68
N LEU A 560 19.36 10.76 -48.64
CA LEU A 560 19.68 10.02 -47.42
C LEU A 560 18.60 10.35 -46.39
N GLN A 561 17.92 9.31 -45.93
CA GLN A 561 17.05 9.33 -44.76
C GLN A 561 17.88 9.56 -43.49
N SER A 562 17.48 10.54 -42.70
CA SER A 562 17.33 10.46 -41.24
C SER A 562 16.61 11.71 -40.74
#